data_AF-A0A7X9HWJ7-F1
#
_entry.id   AF-A0A7X9HWJ7-F1
#
_cell.length_a   1.000
_cell.length_b   1.000
_cell.length_c   1.000
_cell.angle_alpha   90.00
_cell.angle_beta   90.00
_cell.angle_gamma   90.00
#
_symmetry.space_group_name_H-M   'P 1'
#
loop_
_entity.id
_entity.type
_entity.pdbx_description
1 polymer ?
#
loop_
_entity_poly.entity_id
_entity_poly.type
_entity_poly.pdbx_seq_one_letter_code
_entity_poly.pdbx_strand_id
1 'polypeptide(L)'
;TPYPRSQVSETTGGRENLIKEALSYFENEGHDFSQYDNDGDGEIDYFIVVWTGPDNGWANFWWGYQTYFYDSSFRLDGKKLGNYSWQWEARPQSGTFSPRVVIHETGHALGLPDYYDYDDDLGPKGGVGGLDQMDGYGDHNCFSKMLLEWIEPKIVNSTEELSLLPSGENPDAAIVMPEYRYGDQFSEYFMVQYRDRSGNDATYPNDGLLIWHIDARTDAANYDFLYDNSYTDHKLLRWMEADGLEEIEQNKWADGGDYYTQGNSFSFYTTPSNARYRGITSGFTIDNISEPSETMAFNVTAPQNLPQITSIEKLKNPFRLKINGDNIQSGAVALIGYDNIPWTSVSYQESSIILEKGNKLKKKFVKGVPTKFIIINPDGSAARGTYTR
;
A
#
# COMPACT_ATOMS: atom_id res chain seq x y z
N THR A 1 -12.45 24.01 31.12
CA THR A 1 -13.84 24.42 31.37
C THR A 1 -14.14 24.39 32.86
N PRO A 2 -15.12 25.16 33.37
CA PRO A 2 -15.47 25.23 34.79
C PRO A 2 -16.40 24.10 35.27
N TYR A 3 -16.67 23.10 34.42
CA TYR A 3 -17.63 22.02 34.68
C TYR A 3 -17.01 20.64 34.44
N PRO A 4 -17.54 19.57 35.08
CA PRO A 4 -17.01 18.22 34.89
C PRO A 4 -17.33 17.69 33.49
N ARG A 5 -16.41 16.88 32.95
CA ARG A 5 -16.52 16.20 31.64
C ARG A 5 -17.86 15.52 31.40
N SER A 6 -18.48 14.94 32.45
CA SER A 6 -19.78 14.28 32.38
C SER A 6 -20.96 15.20 32.01
N GLN A 7 -20.76 16.52 31.97
CA GLN A 7 -21.74 17.49 31.50
C GLN A 7 -21.57 17.86 30.01
N VAL A 8 -20.51 17.39 29.35
CA VAL A 8 -20.36 17.55 27.90
C VAL A 8 -21.37 16.62 27.22
N SER A 9 -22.23 17.19 26.37
CA SER A 9 -23.10 16.38 25.53
C SER A 9 -22.25 15.62 24.52
N GLU A 10 -22.35 14.28 24.53
CA GLU A 10 -21.60 13.40 23.63
C GLU A 10 -22.22 13.39 22.21
N THR A 11 -22.25 14.56 21.58
CA THR A 11 -22.77 14.81 20.23
C THR A 11 -21.83 15.77 19.49
N THR A 12 -21.92 15.85 18.15
CA THR A 12 -21.14 16.81 17.35
C THR A 12 -21.27 18.23 17.90
N GLY A 13 -22.49 18.71 18.15
CA GLY A 13 -22.71 20.04 18.71
C GLY A 13 -22.14 20.22 20.12
N GLY A 14 -22.21 19.20 20.98
CA GLY A 14 -21.61 19.28 22.32
C GLY A 14 -20.09 19.38 22.30
N ARG A 15 -19.45 18.68 21.35
CA ARG A 15 -18.01 18.77 21.09
C ARG A 15 -17.60 20.13 20.56
N GLU A 16 -18.31 20.63 19.55
CA GLU A 16 -18.04 21.96 19.01
C GLU A 16 -18.22 23.06 20.06
N ASN A 17 -19.22 22.94 20.94
CA ASN A 17 -19.41 23.89 22.04
C ASN A 17 -18.21 23.90 23.01
N LEU A 18 -17.64 22.73 23.31
CA LEU A 18 -16.44 22.64 24.13
C LEU A 18 -15.22 23.27 23.44
N ILE A 19 -15.06 23.04 22.14
CA ILE A 19 -14.01 23.68 21.32
C ILE A 19 -14.19 25.19 21.29
N LYS A 20 -15.42 25.69 21.05
CA LYS A 20 -15.76 27.13 21.05
C LYS A 20 -15.42 27.78 22.37
N GLU A 21 -15.74 27.15 23.50
CA GLU A 21 -15.41 27.68 24.82
C GLU A 21 -13.89 27.86 24.99
N ALA A 22 -13.11 26.83 24.64
CA ALA A 22 -11.66 26.87 24.76
C ALA A 22 -11.04 27.94 23.85
N LEU A 23 -11.44 28.00 22.59
CA LEU A 23 -10.88 28.96 21.63
C LEU A 23 -11.33 30.40 21.92
N SER A 24 -12.60 30.60 22.29
CA SER A 24 -13.10 31.94 22.68
C SER A 24 -12.40 32.48 23.92
N TYR A 25 -11.97 31.62 24.85
CA TYR A 25 -11.14 32.05 25.98
C TYR A 25 -9.83 32.68 25.48
N PHE A 26 -9.10 32.00 24.61
CA PHE A 26 -7.82 32.50 24.09
C PHE A 26 -7.98 33.73 23.18
N GLU A 27 -9.03 33.78 22.37
CA GLU A 27 -9.37 34.97 21.56
C GLU A 27 -9.56 36.19 22.47
N ASN A 28 -10.33 36.03 23.57
CA ASN A 28 -10.57 37.12 24.52
C ASN A 28 -9.31 37.54 25.29
N GLU A 29 -8.34 36.63 25.46
CA GLU A 29 -7.01 36.94 26.00
C GLU A 29 -6.09 37.63 24.96
N GLY A 30 -6.58 37.82 23.73
CA GLY A 30 -5.87 38.50 22.65
C GLY A 30 -4.93 37.60 21.85
N HIS A 31 -5.14 36.28 21.87
CA HIS A 31 -4.42 35.37 20.98
C HIS A 31 -4.89 35.56 19.53
N ASP A 32 -3.93 35.77 18.62
CA ASP A 32 -4.19 35.97 17.20
C ASP A 32 -4.31 34.62 16.48
N PHE A 33 -5.51 34.19 16.15
CA PHE A 33 -5.78 32.97 15.39
C PHE A 33 -5.62 33.14 13.88
N SER A 34 -5.53 34.38 13.37
CA SER A 34 -5.36 34.61 11.93
C SER A 34 -4.02 34.08 11.40
N GLN A 35 -3.06 33.83 12.29
CA GLN A 35 -1.76 33.24 11.96
C GLN A 35 -1.85 31.76 11.53
N TYR A 36 -2.98 31.08 11.74
CA TYR A 36 -3.17 29.66 11.42
C TYR A 36 -3.96 29.41 10.11
N ASP A 37 -4.24 30.48 9.37
CA ASP A 37 -4.72 30.44 7.98
C ASP A 37 -3.47 30.58 7.08
N ASN A 38 -2.76 29.47 6.87
CA ASN A 38 -1.44 29.51 6.24
C ASN A 38 -1.50 29.77 4.73
N ASP A 39 -2.62 29.49 4.07
CA ASP A 39 -2.81 29.68 2.64
C ASP A 39 -3.67 30.91 2.27
N GLY A 40 -4.31 31.54 3.25
CA GLY A 40 -5.07 32.78 3.11
C GLY A 40 -6.50 32.57 2.60
N ASP A 41 -7.05 31.37 2.68
CA ASP A 41 -8.40 31.04 2.19
C ASP A 41 -9.54 31.50 3.14
N GLY A 42 -9.19 31.97 4.35
CA GLY A 42 -10.12 32.43 5.37
C GLY A 42 -10.52 31.38 6.39
N GLU A 43 -9.86 30.23 6.41
CA GLU A 43 -10.05 29.10 7.32
C GLU A 43 -8.78 28.83 8.13
N ILE A 44 -8.94 28.42 9.39
CA ILE A 44 -7.83 27.88 10.19
C ILE A 44 -7.60 26.44 9.71
N ASP A 45 -6.40 26.16 9.23
CA ASP A 45 -6.10 24.92 8.48
C ASP A 45 -6.32 23.65 9.29
N TYR A 46 -5.78 23.62 10.51
CA TYR A 46 -5.85 22.43 11.36
C TYR A 46 -5.71 22.75 12.86
N PHE A 47 -6.63 22.23 13.66
CA PHE A 47 -6.63 22.40 15.12
C PHE A 47 -6.56 21.07 15.86
N ILE A 48 -5.60 20.96 16.79
CA ILE A 48 -5.36 19.74 17.56
C ILE A 48 -6.01 19.89 18.94
N VAL A 49 -7.04 19.10 19.23
CA VAL A 49 -7.71 19.10 20.53
C VAL A 49 -7.19 17.97 21.41
N VAL A 50 -6.44 18.32 22.44
CA VAL A 50 -6.00 17.38 23.49
C VAL A 50 -6.83 17.59 24.75
N TRP A 51 -7.58 16.57 25.17
CA TRP A 51 -8.42 16.63 26.37
C TRP A 51 -7.95 15.65 27.45
N THR A 52 -8.35 15.91 28.70
CA THR A 52 -8.01 15.07 29.86
C THR A 52 -9.15 14.10 30.21
N GLY A 53 -8.82 12.89 30.65
CA GLY A 53 -9.79 11.84 31.01
C GLY A 53 -9.59 10.53 30.22
N PRO A 54 -10.51 9.55 30.33
CA PRO A 54 -10.46 8.28 29.59
C PRO A 54 -11.19 8.32 28.24
N ASP A 55 -10.72 7.54 27.25
CA ASP A 55 -11.19 7.49 25.85
C ASP A 55 -12.51 6.77 25.57
N ASN A 56 -13.10 6.16 26.59
CA ASN A 56 -14.30 5.30 26.52
C ASN A 56 -14.35 4.23 25.40
N GLY A 57 -13.25 3.91 24.71
CA GLY A 57 -13.12 2.83 23.74
C GLY A 57 -13.42 3.21 22.27
N TRP A 58 -13.07 2.29 21.36
CA TRP A 58 -13.23 2.44 19.90
C TRP A 58 -14.65 2.89 19.49
N ALA A 59 -14.71 3.79 18.51
CA ALA A 59 -15.93 4.36 17.93
C ALA A 59 -16.85 5.12 18.92
N ASN A 60 -16.41 5.38 20.16
CA ASN A 60 -17.15 6.20 21.12
C ASN A 60 -16.72 7.67 21.06
N PHE A 61 -17.50 8.54 21.72
CA PHE A 61 -17.33 9.99 21.63
C PHE A 61 -15.94 10.52 22.01
N TRP A 62 -15.26 9.84 22.95
CA TRP A 62 -13.94 10.19 23.42
C TRP A 62 -12.83 9.34 22.77
N TRP A 63 -13.11 8.67 21.65
CA TRP A 63 -12.08 8.04 20.84
C TRP A 63 -11.33 9.06 19.98
N GLY A 64 -10.11 8.72 19.55
CA GLY A 64 -9.30 9.51 18.62
C GLY A 64 -9.90 9.54 17.22
N TYR A 65 -10.02 10.71 16.59
CA TYR A 65 -10.32 10.85 15.17
C TYR A 65 -10.09 12.30 14.70
N GLN A 66 -9.92 12.47 13.39
CA GLN A 66 -9.91 13.73 12.65
C GLN A 66 -11.28 13.97 11.99
N THR A 67 -11.76 15.21 12.01
CA THR A 67 -12.98 15.61 11.30
C THR A 67 -13.03 17.11 11.03
N TYR A 68 -14.15 17.57 10.47
CA TYR A 68 -14.45 18.95 10.12
C TYR A 68 -15.28 19.64 11.21
N PHE A 69 -15.08 20.93 11.41
CA PHE A 69 -15.94 21.76 12.23
C PHE A 69 -17.16 22.25 11.44
N TYR A 70 -18.38 21.84 11.83
CA TYR A 70 -19.59 22.07 11.04
C TYR A 70 -20.22 23.45 11.22
N ASP A 71 -20.06 24.08 12.40
CA ASP A 71 -20.58 25.44 12.61
C ASP A 71 -19.77 26.50 11.86
N SER A 72 -20.12 26.67 10.60
CA SER A 72 -19.57 27.68 9.68
C SER A 72 -19.87 29.13 10.06
N SER A 73 -20.56 29.40 11.18
CA SER A 73 -20.79 30.77 11.70
C SER A 73 -19.79 31.18 12.78
N PHE A 74 -19.10 30.22 13.40
CA PHE A 74 -18.07 30.52 14.41
C PHE A 74 -16.86 31.18 13.77
N ARG A 75 -16.33 32.23 14.40
CA ARG A 75 -15.18 32.99 13.90
C ARG A 75 -14.16 33.22 15.01
N LEU A 76 -12.89 33.16 14.62
CA LEU A 76 -11.73 33.54 15.43
C LEU A 76 -10.87 34.47 14.57
N ASP A 77 -10.66 35.71 15.00
CA ASP A 77 -10.01 36.77 14.20
C ASP A 77 -10.54 36.87 12.75
N GLY A 78 -11.84 36.67 12.59
CA GLY A 78 -12.52 36.69 11.29
C GLY A 78 -12.35 35.44 10.42
N LYS A 79 -11.60 34.43 10.88
CA LYS A 79 -11.39 33.13 10.21
C LYS A 79 -12.43 32.10 10.64
N LYS A 80 -12.78 31.18 9.76
CA LYS A 80 -13.53 29.96 10.13
C LYS A 80 -12.58 28.97 10.80
N LEU A 81 -13.13 28.05 11.59
CA LEU A 81 -12.38 26.87 12.00
C LEU A 81 -12.66 25.74 11.01
N GLY A 82 -11.62 25.14 10.45
CA GLY A 82 -11.74 24.06 9.47
C GLY A 82 -11.63 22.68 10.09
N ASN A 83 -10.58 21.95 9.72
CA ASN A 83 -10.31 20.61 10.21
C ASN A 83 -9.79 20.64 11.65
N TYR A 84 -10.17 19.63 12.43
CA TYR A 84 -9.60 19.42 13.75
C TYR A 84 -9.44 17.93 14.06
N SER A 85 -8.52 17.61 14.96
CA SER A 85 -8.42 16.28 15.57
C SER A 85 -8.78 16.32 17.04
N TRP A 86 -9.23 15.19 17.54
CA TRP A 86 -9.75 15.04 18.88
C TRP A 86 -9.14 13.81 19.56
N GLN A 87 -8.33 14.02 20.60
CA GLN A 87 -7.63 12.91 21.26
C GLN A 87 -7.33 13.17 22.73
N TRP A 88 -7.01 12.10 23.44
CA TRP A 88 -6.65 12.14 24.86
C TRP A 88 -5.24 12.68 25.11
N GLU A 89 -5.04 13.23 26.30
CA GLU A 89 -3.73 13.50 26.86
C GLU A 89 -2.97 12.18 27.15
N ALA A 90 -3.63 11.15 27.69
CA ALA A 90 -2.96 9.89 28.03
C ALA A 90 -3.90 8.68 27.98
N ARG A 91 -3.37 7.55 27.48
CA ARG A 91 -4.01 6.24 27.48
C ARG A 91 -3.01 5.17 27.93
N PRO A 92 -3.18 4.53 29.11
CA PRO A 92 -4.28 4.74 30.06
C PRO A 92 -4.26 6.14 30.70
N GLN A 93 -5.39 6.56 31.26
CA GLN A 93 -5.51 7.83 31.97
C GLN A 93 -4.40 7.96 33.05
N SER A 94 -3.82 9.16 33.15
CA SER A 94 -2.67 9.47 34.03
C SER A 94 -1.33 8.85 33.61
N GLY A 95 -1.26 8.25 32.42
CA GLY A 95 0.00 7.85 31.79
C GLY A 95 0.78 9.04 31.21
N THR A 96 1.90 8.75 30.58
CA THR A 96 2.68 9.74 29.82
C THR A 96 1.96 10.08 28.53
N PHE A 97 1.98 11.36 28.13
CA PHE A 97 1.52 11.78 26.82
C PHE A 97 2.30 11.05 25.72
N SER A 98 1.58 10.52 24.75
CA SER A 98 2.15 9.93 23.54
C SER A 98 1.63 10.71 22.33
N PRO A 99 2.52 11.22 21.45
CA PRO A 99 2.09 11.93 20.26
C PRO A 99 1.51 11.00 19.19
N ARG A 100 1.54 9.67 19.36
CA ARG A 100 1.19 8.70 18.32
C ARG A 100 -0.18 8.96 17.68
N VAL A 101 -1.21 9.23 18.50
CA VAL A 101 -2.55 9.54 17.95
C VAL A 101 -2.54 10.88 17.24
N VAL A 102 -1.91 11.90 17.82
CA VAL A 102 -1.78 13.21 17.16
C VAL A 102 -1.11 13.08 15.80
N ILE A 103 -0.05 12.28 15.69
CA ILE A 103 0.66 12.03 14.41
C ILE A 103 -0.28 11.32 13.42
N HIS A 104 -1.01 10.28 13.86
CA HIS A 104 -1.99 9.55 13.03
C HIS A 104 -3.07 10.49 12.46
N GLU A 105 -3.73 11.26 13.34
CA GLU A 105 -4.77 12.20 12.92
C GLU A 105 -4.23 13.33 12.04
N THR A 106 -2.97 13.74 12.25
CA THR A 106 -2.29 14.70 11.37
C THR A 106 -2.06 14.09 9.98
N GLY A 107 -1.83 12.79 9.88
CA GLY A 107 -1.80 12.06 8.61
C GLY A 107 -3.12 12.24 7.82
N HIS A 108 -4.27 12.09 8.48
CA HIS A 108 -5.57 12.34 7.87
C HIS A 108 -5.76 13.81 7.46
N ALA A 109 -5.35 14.76 8.31
CA ALA A 109 -5.41 16.18 7.98
C ALA A 109 -4.57 16.53 6.74
N LEU A 110 -3.50 15.77 6.49
CA LEU A 110 -2.66 15.88 5.30
C LEU A 110 -3.17 15.03 4.10
N GLY A 111 -4.29 14.32 4.25
CA GLY A 111 -4.96 13.59 3.17
C GLY A 111 -4.65 12.09 3.07
N LEU A 112 -4.00 11.49 4.08
CA LEU A 112 -3.76 10.04 4.10
C LEU A 112 -5.00 9.29 4.62
N PRO A 113 -5.40 8.16 4.00
CA PRO A 113 -6.41 7.27 4.56
C PRO A 113 -5.79 6.34 5.63
N ASP A 114 -6.65 5.63 6.36
CA ASP A 114 -6.20 4.51 7.17
C ASP A 114 -5.73 3.34 6.29
N TYR A 115 -4.74 2.60 6.78
CA TYR A 115 -4.24 1.38 6.13
C TYR A 115 -4.55 0.11 6.91
N TYR A 116 -5.21 0.21 8.07
CA TYR A 116 -5.76 -0.96 8.77
C TYR A 116 -7.07 -1.43 8.12
N ASP A 117 -7.51 -2.63 8.52
CA ASP A 117 -8.78 -3.20 8.10
C ASP A 117 -9.86 -2.92 9.17
N TYR A 118 -10.87 -2.15 8.77
CA TYR A 118 -12.02 -1.82 9.62
C TYR A 118 -13.03 -2.97 9.76
N ASP A 119 -13.09 -3.89 8.79
CA ASP A 119 -14.13 -4.91 8.69
C ASP A 119 -13.63 -6.14 7.93
N ASP A 120 -13.06 -7.08 8.68
CA ASP A 120 -12.41 -8.30 8.15
C ASP A 120 -13.39 -9.35 7.57
N ASP A 121 -14.67 -9.00 7.47
CA ASP A 121 -15.75 -9.78 6.87
C ASP A 121 -16.19 -9.28 5.47
N LEU A 122 -15.82 -8.06 5.03
CA LEU A 122 -16.30 -7.48 3.77
C LEU A 122 -15.27 -7.46 2.62
N GLY A 123 -14.06 -7.00 2.87
CA GLY A 123 -13.02 -6.77 1.85
C GLY A 123 -11.82 -7.72 1.95
N PRO A 124 -10.65 -7.32 1.41
CA PRO A 124 -9.41 -8.02 1.67
C PRO A 124 -9.07 -7.94 3.16
N LYS A 125 -8.59 -9.05 3.73
CA LYS A 125 -8.36 -9.13 5.18
C LYS A 125 -7.07 -8.43 5.59
N GLY A 126 -7.14 -7.74 6.72
CA GLY A 126 -5.99 -7.14 7.41
C GLY A 126 -5.46 -5.88 6.72
N GLY A 127 -4.70 -5.11 7.47
CA GLY A 127 -4.08 -3.88 6.99
C GLY A 127 -2.73 -4.10 6.32
N VAL A 128 -1.73 -3.39 6.86
CA VAL A 128 -0.30 -3.47 6.54
C VAL A 128 0.51 -3.99 7.73
N GLY A 129 -0.13 -4.81 8.58
CA GLY A 129 0.52 -5.56 9.65
C GLY A 129 0.82 -4.75 10.91
N GLY A 130 0.22 -3.56 11.08
CA GLY A 130 0.41 -2.70 12.26
C GLY A 130 1.74 -1.94 12.31
N LEU A 131 2.62 -2.16 11.33
CA LEU A 131 3.95 -1.53 11.21
C LEU A 131 3.93 -0.36 10.22
N ASP A 132 2.96 0.52 10.41
CA ASP A 132 2.86 1.81 9.74
C ASP A 132 2.07 2.80 10.63
N GLN A 133 2.39 4.09 10.56
CA GLN A 133 1.70 5.13 11.33
C GLN A 133 0.20 5.26 11.03
N MET A 134 -0.25 4.91 9.82
CA MET A 134 -1.67 4.91 9.42
C MET A 134 -2.37 3.55 9.61
N ASP A 135 -1.68 2.56 10.17
CA ASP A 135 -2.26 1.27 10.58
C ASP A 135 -2.17 1.10 12.11
N GLY A 136 -0.93 0.99 12.58
CA GLY A 136 -0.58 0.82 13.97
C GLY A 136 0.40 1.89 14.42
N TYR A 137 1.68 1.58 14.35
CA TYR A 137 2.74 2.43 14.91
C TYR A 137 4.01 2.44 14.06
N GLY A 138 4.88 3.38 14.40
CA GLY A 138 6.15 3.61 13.72
C GLY A 138 6.05 4.79 12.78
N ASP A 139 6.96 4.85 11.84
CA ASP A 139 7.01 5.90 10.84
C ASP A 139 5.98 5.68 9.71
N HIS A 140 5.70 6.74 8.96
CA HIS A 140 4.94 6.65 7.72
C HIS A 140 5.74 5.89 6.64
N ASN A 141 5.07 5.00 5.90
CA ASN A 141 5.66 4.31 4.76
C ASN A 141 6.04 5.24 3.60
N CYS A 142 6.85 4.72 2.68
CA CYS A 142 7.34 5.43 1.51
C CYS A 142 6.22 5.93 0.56
N PHE A 143 5.08 5.24 0.48
CA PHE A 143 3.94 5.70 -0.33
C PHE A 143 3.29 6.94 0.28
N SER A 144 3.00 6.92 1.58
CA SER A 144 2.50 8.10 2.31
C SER A 144 3.46 9.27 2.18
N LYS A 145 4.75 9.02 2.41
CA LYS A 145 5.79 10.05 2.30
C LYS A 145 5.94 10.61 0.89
N MET A 146 5.70 9.80 -0.15
CA MET A 146 5.67 10.27 -1.53
C MET A 146 4.45 11.17 -1.78
N LEU A 147 3.25 10.77 -1.33
CA LEU A 147 2.03 11.59 -1.47
C LEU A 147 2.16 12.94 -0.77
N LEU A 148 2.84 12.97 0.38
CA LEU A 148 3.11 14.18 1.15
C LEU A 148 4.36 14.95 0.69
N GLU A 149 4.99 14.52 -0.42
CA GLU A 149 6.20 15.13 -0.99
C GLU A 149 7.42 15.17 -0.04
N TRP A 150 7.46 14.30 0.97
CA TRP A 150 8.62 14.16 1.87
C TRP A 150 9.73 13.31 1.23
N ILE A 151 9.38 12.46 0.27
CA ILE A 151 10.29 11.61 -0.50
C ILE A 151 9.94 11.72 -1.98
N GLU A 152 10.95 11.82 -2.84
CA GLU A 152 10.82 11.61 -4.28
C GLU A 152 11.47 10.25 -4.64
N PRO A 153 10.70 9.16 -4.76
CA PRO A 153 11.26 7.84 -4.99
C PRO A 153 11.95 7.74 -6.35
N LYS A 154 13.07 7.03 -6.40
CA LYS A 154 13.73 6.72 -7.67
C LYS A 154 12.85 5.80 -8.50
N ILE A 155 12.53 6.20 -9.74
CA ILE A 155 11.81 5.35 -10.69
C ILE A 155 12.78 4.37 -11.35
N VAL A 156 12.53 3.07 -11.20
CA VAL A 156 13.35 1.99 -11.74
C VAL A 156 12.57 1.24 -12.81
N ASN A 157 12.92 1.49 -14.08
CA ASN A 157 12.24 0.93 -15.25
C ASN A 157 13.11 0.00 -16.11
N SER A 158 14.36 -0.24 -15.69
CA SER A 158 15.32 -1.12 -16.36
C SER A 158 16.15 -1.89 -15.33
N THR A 159 16.93 -2.86 -15.80
CA THR A 159 17.88 -3.58 -14.95
C THR A 159 18.90 -2.62 -14.34
N GLU A 160 19.01 -2.61 -13.02
CA GLU A 160 19.92 -1.76 -12.26
C GLU A 160 20.20 -2.35 -10.86
N GLU A 161 21.38 -2.07 -10.32
CA GLU A 161 21.71 -2.29 -8.90
C GLU A 161 21.37 -1.02 -8.11
N LEU A 162 20.63 -1.18 -7.02
CA LEU A 162 20.19 -0.10 -6.13
C LEU A 162 20.82 -0.28 -4.77
N SER A 163 20.97 0.84 -4.05
CA SER A 163 21.29 0.84 -2.63
C SER A 163 20.47 1.93 -1.96
N LEU A 164 19.66 1.56 -0.97
CA LEU A 164 18.76 2.48 -0.26
C LEU A 164 19.27 2.76 1.15
N LEU A 165 19.14 4.00 1.60
CA LEU A 165 19.25 4.42 3.00
C LEU A 165 17.95 4.13 3.76
N PRO A 166 17.98 3.97 5.09
CA PRO A 166 16.76 3.84 5.88
C PRO A 166 15.88 5.07 5.71
N SER A 167 14.69 4.82 5.21
CA SER A 167 13.71 5.86 4.86
C SER A 167 13.16 6.64 6.06
N GLY A 168 13.40 6.14 7.28
CA GLY A 168 12.99 6.80 8.53
C GLY A 168 13.71 8.11 8.78
N GLU A 169 14.98 8.18 8.40
CA GLU A 169 15.83 9.36 8.58
C GLU A 169 16.30 9.98 7.25
N ASN A 170 16.05 9.29 6.12
CA ASN A 170 16.50 9.70 4.80
C ASN A 170 15.34 9.69 3.80
N PRO A 171 15.27 10.61 2.84
CA PRO A 171 14.21 10.63 1.85
C PRO A 171 14.49 9.65 0.70
N ASP A 172 14.58 8.35 1.00
CA ASP A 172 15.04 7.33 0.06
C ASP A 172 14.08 6.15 -0.07
N ALA A 173 13.72 5.84 -1.32
CA ALA A 173 12.85 4.74 -1.73
C ALA A 173 12.95 4.54 -3.25
N ALA A 174 12.48 3.40 -3.74
CA ALA A 174 12.39 3.13 -5.19
C ALA A 174 10.98 2.69 -5.60
N ILE A 175 10.50 3.18 -6.74
CA ILE A 175 9.34 2.62 -7.43
C ILE A 175 9.86 1.63 -8.48
N VAL A 176 9.39 0.39 -8.43
CA VAL A 176 9.84 -0.70 -9.30
C VAL A 176 8.69 -1.18 -10.15
N MET A 177 8.68 -0.74 -11.42
CA MET A 177 7.79 -1.25 -12.46
C MET A 177 8.25 -0.74 -13.83
N PRO A 178 8.55 -1.61 -14.82
CA PRO A 178 9.09 -1.22 -16.13
C PRO A 178 8.24 -0.21 -16.90
N GLU A 179 6.93 -0.26 -16.74
CA GLU A 179 5.96 0.62 -17.40
C GLU A 179 5.66 1.91 -16.65
N TYR A 180 6.10 2.06 -15.38
CA TYR A 180 5.86 3.25 -14.59
C TYR A 180 6.64 4.46 -15.12
N ARG A 181 5.98 5.61 -15.22
CA ARG A 181 6.53 6.89 -15.66
C ARG A 181 6.19 7.98 -14.65
N TYR A 182 6.94 9.08 -14.72
CA TYR A 182 6.58 10.28 -13.96
C TYR A 182 5.16 10.71 -14.32
N GLY A 183 4.33 10.97 -13.30
CA GLY A 183 2.90 11.24 -13.48
C GLY A 183 1.98 10.03 -13.26
N ASP A 184 2.53 8.82 -13.09
CA ASP A 184 1.76 7.60 -12.83
C ASP A 184 1.51 7.34 -11.33
N GLN A 185 1.64 8.33 -10.44
CA GLN A 185 1.50 8.15 -8.99
C GLN A 185 0.12 7.61 -8.55
N PHE A 186 -0.89 7.73 -9.42
CA PHE A 186 -2.23 7.17 -9.20
C PHE A 186 -2.47 5.92 -10.05
N SER A 187 -1.49 5.02 -10.07
CA SER A 187 -1.54 3.75 -10.78
C SER A 187 -1.24 2.58 -9.85
N GLU A 188 -1.13 1.38 -10.42
CA GLU A 188 -0.72 0.18 -9.70
C GLU A 188 0.76 -0.09 -9.94
N TYR A 189 1.55 -0.24 -8.89
CA TYR A 189 3.01 -0.42 -8.93
C TYR A 189 3.55 -1.02 -7.63
N PHE A 190 4.86 -1.27 -7.59
CA PHE A 190 5.56 -1.70 -6.38
C PHE A 190 6.51 -0.62 -5.90
N MET A 191 6.66 -0.48 -4.59
CA MET A 191 7.68 0.36 -3.97
C MET A 191 8.60 -0.48 -3.09
N VAL A 192 9.88 -0.14 -3.07
CA VAL A 192 10.89 -0.74 -2.20
C VAL A 192 11.40 0.32 -1.24
N GLN A 193 11.42 -0.01 0.03
CA GLN A 193 11.79 0.88 1.12
C GLN A 193 12.73 0.13 2.07
N TYR A 194 13.84 0.74 2.48
CA TYR A 194 14.63 0.22 3.60
C TYR A 194 14.09 0.81 4.91
N ARG A 195 13.79 -0.03 5.89
CA ARG A 195 13.47 0.36 7.27
C ARG A 195 14.40 -0.34 8.25
N ASP A 196 14.84 0.39 9.25
CA ASP A 196 15.67 -0.10 10.35
C ASP A 196 15.03 0.28 11.70
N ARG A 197 15.45 -0.38 12.78
CA ARG A 197 14.95 -0.12 14.14
C ARG A 197 15.59 1.13 14.73
N SER A 198 15.32 2.26 14.11
CA SER A 198 15.75 3.60 14.51
C SER A 198 14.55 4.56 14.58
N GLY A 199 14.73 5.73 15.21
CA GLY A 199 13.69 6.76 15.27
C GLY A 199 12.31 6.25 15.72
N ASN A 200 11.29 6.50 14.90
CA ASN A 200 9.91 6.05 15.14
C ASN A 200 9.76 4.52 15.07
N ASP A 201 10.68 3.82 14.39
CA ASP A 201 10.67 2.38 14.15
C ASP A 201 11.51 1.59 15.16
N ALA A 202 12.02 2.24 16.23
CA ALA A 202 12.95 1.64 17.19
C ALA A 202 12.49 0.30 17.81
N THR A 203 11.19 -0.01 17.78
CA THR A 203 10.61 -1.25 18.31
C THR A 203 10.06 -2.18 17.23
N TYR A 204 10.41 -1.98 15.96
CA TYR A 204 10.06 -2.89 14.88
C TYR A 204 10.73 -4.25 15.08
N PRO A 205 10.17 -5.34 14.52
CA PRO A 205 10.67 -6.68 14.77
C PRO A 205 12.01 -6.97 14.08
N ASN A 206 12.33 -6.29 12.97
CA ASN A 206 13.54 -6.53 12.20
C ASN A 206 13.99 -5.29 11.39
N ASP A 207 15.20 -5.35 10.84
CA ASP A 207 15.74 -4.41 9.87
C ASP A 207 15.72 -5.08 8.49
N GLY A 208 15.36 -4.37 7.43
CA GLY A 208 15.31 -4.98 6.10
C GLY A 208 14.59 -4.15 5.05
N LEU A 209 14.59 -4.67 3.82
CA LEU A 209 13.77 -4.11 2.75
C LEU A 209 12.31 -4.53 2.95
N LEU A 210 11.41 -3.56 2.84
CA LEU A 210 9.99 -3.79 2.66
C LEU A 210 9.63 -3.54 1.21
N ILE A 211 8.83 -4.46 0.65
CA ILE A 211 8.26 -4.31 -0.69
C ILE A 211 6.77 -4.10 -0.52
N TRP A 212 6.28 -2.98 -1.05
CA TRP A 212 4.89 -2.57 -1.01
C TRP A 212 4.25 -2.83 -2.38
N HIS A 213 3.07 -3.44 -2.42
CA HIS A 213 2.21 -3.45 -3.60
C HIS A 213 1.12 -2.41 -3.40
N ILE A 214 1.05 -1.47 -4.35
CA ILE A 214 0.20 -0.30 -4.30
C ILE A 214 -0.75 -0.32 -5.49
N ASP A 215 -2.01 0.02 -5.26
CA ASP A 215 -2.98 0.34 -6.31
C ASP A 215 -3.67 1.68 -6.00
N ALA A 216 -2.96 2.76 -6.29
CA ALA A 216 -3.36 4.14 -6.01
C ALA A 216 -4.29 4.73 -7.08
N ARG A 217 -4.93 3.89 -7.91
CA ARG A 217 -5.92 4.37 -8.88
C ARG A 217 -7.03 5.10 -8.15
N THR A 218 -7.46 6.23 -8.70
CA THR A 218 -8.52 7.05 -8.10
C THR A 218 -9.91 6.60 -8.53
N ASP A 219 -10.90 6.98 -7.74
CA ASP A 219 -12.30 6.87 -8.08
C ASP A 219 -12.66 7.71 -9.32
N ALA A 220 -13.90 7.57 -9.81
CA ALA A 220 -14.34 8.28 -11.00
C ALA A 220 -14.36 9.82 -10.84
N ALA A 221 -14.42 10.32 -9.60
CA ALA A 221 -14.42 11.74 -9.28
C ALA A 221 -13.01 12.32 -9.15
N ASN A 222 -11.98 11.47 -9.04
CA ASN A 222 -10.62 11.83 -8.63
C ASN A 222 -10.59 12.56 -7.28
N TYR A 223 -11.49 12.15 -6.37
CA TYR A 223 -11.55 12.71 -5.03
C TYR A 223 -10.87 11.79 -4.00
N ASP A 224 -10.92 10.49 -4.24
CA ASP A 224 -10.37 9.47 -3.33
C ASP A 224 -9.73 8.33 -4.13
N PHE A 225 -9.02 7.45 -3.43
CA PHE A 225 -8.57 6.18 -3.99
C PHE A 225 -9.76 5.28 -4.32
N LEU A 226 -9.63 4.52 -5.40
CA LEU A 226 -10.61 3.52 -5.83
C LEU A 226 -10.62 2.29 -4.92
N TYR A 227 -9.53 2.06 -4.20
CA TYR A 227 -9.29 0.91 -3.34
C TYR A 227 -8.93 1.37 -1.93
N ASP A 228 -9.15 0.49 -0.96
CA ASP A 228 -8.84 0.64 0.45
C ASP A 228 -8.44 -0.73 1.02
N ASN A 229 -8.13 -0.79 2.31
CA ASN A 229 -7.77 -2.04 2.99
C ASN A 229 -8.94 -2.67 3.76
N SER A 230 -10.21 -2.36 3.44
CA SER A 230 -11.36 -2.80 4.25
C SER A 230 -12.60 -3.22 3.48
N TYR A 231 -12.99 -2.47 2.45
CA TYR A 231 -14.32 -2.57 1.83
C TYR A 231 -14.30 -2.84 0.33
N THR A 232 -13.12 -2.78 -0.29
CA THR A 232 -12.97 -2.88 -1.75
C THR A 232 -12.56 -4.28 -2.21
N ASP A 233 -12.48 -4.52 -3.52
CA ASP A 233 -12.20 -5.86 -4.07
C ASP A 233 -10.76 -6.34 -3.78
N HIS A 234 -9.82 -5.42 -3.56
CA HIS A 234 -8.42 -5.67 -3.24
C HIS A 234 -7.77 -4.44 -2.59
N LYS A 235 -6.61 -4.64 -1.94
CA LYS A 235 -5.97 -3.61 -1.10
C LYS A 235 -5.43 -2.43 -1.90
N LEU A 236 -5.61 -1.22 -1.37
CA LEU A 236 -4.84 -0.03 -1.76
C LEU A 236 -3.35 -0.25 -1.54
N LEU A 237 -2.99 -0.79 -0.38
CA LEU A 237 -1.62 -0.96 0.06
C LEU A 237 -1.46 -2.29 0.79
N ARG A 238 -0.44 -3.07 0.43
CA ARG A 238 -0.08 -4.29 1.17
C ARG A 238 1.42 -4.50 1.22
N TRP A 239 1.87 -5.21 2.24
CA TRP A 239 3.22 -5.76 2.27
C TRP A 239 3.29 -7.01 1.39
N MET A 240 4.44 -7.19 0.77
CA MET A 240 4.81 -8.44 0.14
C MET A 240 5.63 -9.23 1.16
N GLU A 241 5.01 -10.10 1.94
CA GLU A 241 5.64 -10.78 3.08
C GLU A 241 6.77 -11.70 2.63
N ALA A 242 8.02 -11.42 3.01
CA ALA A 242 9.20 -12.08 2.43
C ALA A 242 9.27 -13.61 2.67
N ASP A 243 8.64 -14.10 3.74
CA ASP A 243 8.58 -15.54 4.06
C ASP A 243 7.40 -16.27 3.39
N GLY A 244 6.46 -15.52 2.79
CA GLY A 244 5.30 -16.03 2.08
C GLY A 244 4.22 -16.65 2.95
N LEU A 245 4.19 -16.36 4.26
CA LEU A 245 3.17 -16.88 5.16
C LEU A 245 1.80 -16.17 5.01
N GLU A 246 1.79 -14.96 4.45
CA GLU A 246 0.58 -14.17 4.13
C GLU A 246 -0.32 -14.02 5.38
N GLU A 247 0.30 -13.71 6.50
CA GLU A 247 -0.30 -13.59 7.83
C GLU A 247 -1.02 -12.26 8.00
N ILE A 248 -0.52 -11.19 7.40
CA ILE A 248 -1.21 -9.90 7.36
C ILE A 248 -2.52 -10.07 6.60
N GLU A 249 -2.51 -10.83 5.49
CA GLU A 249 -3.70 -11.22 4.73
C GLU A 249 -4.64 -12.20 5.48
N GLN A 250 -4.30 -12.55 6.72
CA GLN A 250 -5.13 -13.31 7.67
C GLN A 250 -5.47 -12.47 8.92
N ASN A 251 -5.38 -11.14 8.82
CA ASN A 251 -5.64 -10.18 9.89
C ASN A 251 -4.72 -10.38 11.11
N LYS A 252 -3.44 -10.69 10.86
CA LYS A 252 -2.40 -10.76 11.89
C LYS A 252 -1.40 -9.61 11.75
N TRP A 253 -0.56 -9.47 12.76
CA TRP A 253 0.52 -8.50 12.78
C TRP A 253 1.68 -8.98 11.92
N ALA A 254 2.39 -8.03 11.33
CA ALA A 254 3.67 -8.31 10.69
C ALA A 254 4.70 -8.77 11.71
N ASP A 255 5.65 -9.60 11.28
CA ASP A 255 6.75 -10.09 12.09
C ASP A 255 8.11 -9.94 11.38
N GLY A 256 9.17 -10.51 11.99
CA GLY A 256 10.52 -10.35 11.48
C GLY A 256 10.80 -11.09 10.16
N GLY A 257 10.00 -12.11 9.83
CA GLY A 257 10.05 -12.89 8.60
C GLY A 257 9.53 -12.15 7.37
N ASP A 258 8.74 -11.10 7.57
CA ASP A 258 8.16 -10.28 6.48
C ASP A 258 9.20 -9.41 5.76
N TYR A 259 10.35 -9.17 6.39
CA TYR A 259 11.40 -8.29 5.87
C TYR A 259 12.29 -9.04 4.89
N TYR A 260 12.50 -8.45 3.71
CA TYR A 260 13.46 -8.99 2.75
C TYR A 260 14.89 -8.70 3.20
N THR A 261 15.66 -9.78 3.36
CA THR A 261 17.07 -9.79 3.77
C THR A 261 17.90 -10.66 2.82
N GLN A 262 19.17 -10.90 3.16
CA GLN A 262 20.07 -11.67 2.31
C GLN A 262 19.50 -13.06 1.97
N GLY A 263 19.52 -13.38 0.67
CA GLY A 263 19.05 -14.67 0.15
C GLY A 263 17.56 -14.71 -0.20
N ASN A 264 16.77 -13.71 0.19
CA ASN A 264 15.42 -13.55 -0.33
C ASN A 264 15.42 -13.06 -1.79
N SER A 265 14.30 -13.26 -2.47
CA SER A 265 14.03 -12.72 -3.79
C SER A 265 12.54 -12.43 -3.93
N PHE A 266 12.17 -11.58 -4.88
CA PHE A 266 10.79 -11.25 -5.20
C PHE A 266 10.59 -11.27 -6.71
N SER A 267 9.71 -12.15 -7.19
CA SER A 267 9.48 -12.38 -8.62
C SER A 267 8.07 -12.91 -8.88
N PHE A 268 7.77 -13.26 -10.13
CA PHE A 268 6.52 -13.93 -10.47
C PHE A 268 6.38 -15.32 -9.81
N TYR A 269 7.50 -15.94 -9.43
CA TYR A 269 7.53 -17.31 -8.91
C TYR A 269 7.60 -17.41 -7.39
N THR A 270 7.72 -16.28 -6.69
CA THR A 270 7.74 -16.23 -5.23
C THR A 270 6.31 -16.23 -4.69
N THR A 271 6.17 -16.49 -3.39
CA THR A 271 4.93 -16.27 -2.65
C THR A 271 5.25 -15.26 -1.55
N PRO A 272 4.60 -14.08 -1.54
CA PRO A 272 3.77 -13.56 -2.63
C PRO A 272 4.59 -13.28 -3.90
N SER A 273 3.88 -13.21 -5.03
CA SER A 273 4.47 -12.94 -6.34
C SER A 273 4.37 -11.45 -6.68
N ASN A 274 5.21 -10.95 -7.58
CA ASN A 274 5.09 -9.60 -8.13
C ASN A 274 4.04 -9.44 -9.24
N ALA A 275 3.00 -10.28 -9.23
CA ALA A 275 1.88 -10.11 -10.15
C ALA A 275 1.00 -8.93 -9.70
N ARG A 276 0.58 -8.12 -10.67
CA ARG A 276 -0.51 -7.16 -10.52
C ARG A 276 -1.80 -7.88 -10.07
N TYR A 277 -2.73 -7.15 -9.46
CA TYR A 277 -4.04 -7.68 -9.02
C TYR A 277 -4.84 -8.34 -10.14
N ARG A 278 -4.65 -7.91 -11.39
CA ARG A 278 -5.26 -8.54 -12.58
C ARG A 278 -4.53 -9.82 -13.05
N GLY A 279 -3.61 -10.38 -12.26
CA GLY A 279 -2.85 -11.60 -12.55
C GLY A 279 -1.77 -11.42 -13.63
N ILE A 280 -1.35 -10.19 -13.89
CA ILE A 280 -0.36 -9.86 -14.92
C ILE A 280 0.99 -9.69 -14.22
N THR A 281 2.02 -10.41 -14.69
CA THR A 281 3.39 -10.17 -14.22
C THR A 281 3.80 -8.71 -14.39
N SER A 282 4.48 -8.16 -13.39
CA SER A 282 5.01 -6.81 -13.43
C SER A 282 6.35 -6.72 -14.18
N GLY A 283 6.87 -7.84 -14.69
CA GLY A 283 8.03 -7.84 -15.56
C GLY A 283 9.31 -7.34 -14.87
N PHE A 284 9.51 -7.70 -13.61
CA PHE A 284 10.78 -7.49 -12.93
C PHE A 284 11.09 -8.65 -11.98
N THR A 285 12.31 -8.68 -11.46
CA THR A 285 12.72 -9.50 -10.31
C THR A 285 13.57 -8.63 -9.39
N ILE A 286 13.40 -8.80 -8.09
CA ILE A 286 14.32 -8.28 -7.07
C ILE A 286 15.09 -9.47 -6.47
N ASP A 287 16.42 -9.39 -6.46
CA ASP A 287 17.31 -10.39 -5.88
C ASP A 287 18.64 -9.77 -5.44
N ASN A 288 19.59 -10.63 -5.04
CA ASN A 288 20.93 -10.22 -4.60
C ASN A 288 20.89 -9.16 -3.48
N ILE A 289 19.95 -9.33 -2.55
CA ILE A 289 19.73 -8.44 -1.42
C ILE A 289 20.90 -8.57 -0.44
N SER A 290 21.46 -7.45 -0.01
CA SER A 290 22.52 -7.43 1.00
C SER A 290 21.97 -7.64 2.41
N GLU A 291 22.85 -7.86 3.38
CA GLU A 291 22.47 -7.73 4.80
C GLU A 291 22.13 -6.27 5.14
N PRO A 292 21.26 -6.03 6.13
CA PRO A 292 21.04 -4.69 6.70
C PRO A 292 22.34 -4.04 7.18
N SER A 293 22.53 -2.77 6.80
CA SER A 293 23.73 -1.96 7.05
C SER A 293 23.35 -0.48 6.95
N GLU A 294 24.31 0.44 6.86
CA GLU A 294 24.05 1.86 6.55
C GLU A 294 23.18 2.02 5.30
N THR A 295 23.41 1.18 4.28
CA THR A 295 22.51 1.04 3.13
C THR A 295 22.24 -0.43 2.85
N MET A 296 21.08 -0.73 2.27
CA MET A 296 20.77 -2.06 1.74
C MET A 296 20.79 -2.05 0.22
N ALA A 297 21.67 -2.87 -0.36
CA ALA A 297 21.79 -3.04 -1.79
C ALA A 297 20.95 -4.22 -2.29
N PHE A 298 20.45 -4.10 -3.52
CA PHE A 298 19.70 -5.16 -4.21
C PHE A 298 19.71 -4.92 -5.72
N ASN A 299 19.48 -5.98 -6.49
CA ASN A 299 19.32 -5.88 -7.92
C ASN A 299 17.84 -5.80 -8.28
N VAL A 300 17.49 -4.92 -9.21
CA VAL A 300 16.27 -5.00 -9.99
C VAL A 300 16.64 -5.49 -11.37
N THR A 301 16.04 -6.59 -11.82
CA THR A 301 16.19 -7.07 -13.20
C THR A 301 14.89 -6.86 -13.94
N ALA A 302 14.91 -6.08 -15.02
CA ALA A 302 13.79 -5.92 -15.93
C ALA A 302 14.13 -6.60 -17.28
N PRO A 303 13.20 -7.36 -17.88
CA PRO A 303 13.43 -8.01 -19.16
C PRO A 303 13.69 -7.01 -20.28
N GLN A 304 14.84 -7.12 -20.93
CA GLN A 304 15.18 -6.26 -22.07
C GLN A 304 14.35 -6.56 -23.32
N ASN A 305 13.91 -7.82 -23.48
CA ASN A 305 13.16 -8.29 -24.64
C ASN A 305 11.90 -9.04 -24.19
N LEU A 306 10.73 -8.46 -24.46
CA LEU A 306 9.47 -9.12 -24.14
C LEU A 306 9.21 -10.31 -25.08
N PRO A 307 8.70 -11.44 -24.59
CA PRO A 307 8.31 -12.55 -25.43
C PRO A 307 7.14 -12.13 -26.32
N GLN A 308 7.09 -12.68 -27.53
CA GLN A 308 6.02 -12.46 -28.50
C GLN A 308 5.49 -13.80 -29.00
N ILE A 309 4.16 -13.95 -29.04
CA ILE A 309 3.53 -15.14 -29.61
C ILE A 309 3.27 -14.88 -31.09
N THR A 310 3.94 -15.64 -31.96
CA THR A 310 3.81 -15.49 -33.42
C THR A 310 2.74 -16.43 -33.99
N SER A 311 2.60 -17.63 -33.42
CA SER A 311 1.56 -18.58 -33.84
C SER A 311 1.27 -19.64 -32.78
N ILE A 312 0.08 -20.23 -32.86
CA ILE A 312 -0.36 -21.31 -31.97
C ILE A 312 -0.84 -22.48 -32.81
N GLU A 313 -0.21 -23.63 -32.63
CA GLU A 313 -0.49 -24.85 -33.38
C GLU A 313 -1.05 -25.94 -32.46
N LYS A 314 -2.19 -26.51 -32.86
CA LYS A 314 -2.73 -27.68 -32.20
C LYS A 314 -2.00 -28.94 -32.66
N LEU A 315 -1.32 -29.60 -31.72
CA LEU A 315 -0.72 -30.91 -31.96
C LEU A 315 -1.73 -32.02 -31.61
N LYS A 316 -1.76 -33.07 -32.43
CA LYS A 316 -2.69 -34.21 -32.28
C LYS A 316 -2.07 -35.29 -31.38
N ASN A 317 -2.94 -35.95 -30.60
CA ASN A 317 -2.75 -37.19 -29.84
C ASN A 317 -1.44 -37.34 -29.04
N PRO A 318 -1.43 -37.05 -27.72
CA PRO A 318 -2.49 -36.41 -26.93
C PRO A 318 -2.68 -34.93 -27.33
N PHE A 319 -3.77 -34.30 -26.88
CA PHE A 319 -3.99 -32.85 -27.10
C PHE A 319 -2.84 -32.05 -26.48
N ARG A 320 -2.11 -31.31 -27.32
CA ARG A 320 -1.04 -30.39 -26.94
C ARG A 320 -1.16 -29.12 -27.78
N LEU A 321 -0.66 -28.01 -27.27
CA LEU A 321 -0.57 -26.76 -28.01
C LEU A 321 0.89 -26.36 -28.11
N LYS A 322 1.41 -26.23 -29.34
CA LYS A 322 2.71 -25.60 -29.58
C LYS A 322 2.48 -24.11 -29.76
N ILE A 323 3.21 -23.32 -29.00
CA ILE A 323 3.15 -21.87 -29.00
C ILE A 323 4.51 -21.42 -29.51
N ASN A 324 4.54 -20.98 -30.76
CA ASN A 324 5.74 -20.47 -31.40
C ASN A 324 5.85 -18.97 -31.09
N GLY A 325 7.06 -18.49 -30.91
CA GLY A 325 7.29 -17.10 -30.56
C GLY A 325 8.75 -16.70 -30.59
N ASP A 326 8.96 -15.40 -30.36
CA ASP A 326 10.28 -14.81 -30.18
C ASP A 326 10.51 -14.54 -28.69
N ASN A 327 11.76 -14.63 -28.26
CA ASN A 327 12.20 -14.38 -26.87
C ASN A 327 11.46 -15.21 -25.79
N ILE A 328 10.81 -16.32 -26.16
CA ILE A 328 10.31 -17.30 -25.19
C ILE A 328 11.52 -18.06 -24.66
N GLN A 329 11.66 -18.13 -23.34
CA GLN A 329 12.81 -18.72 -22.66
C GLN A 329 12.55 -20.17 -22.26
N SER A 330 13.62 -20.95 -22.17
CA SER A 330 13.55 -22.28 -21.55
C SER A 330 13.13 -22.14 -20.09
N GLY A 331 12.13 -22.92 -19.66
CA GLY A 331 11.52 -22.79 -18.33
C GLY A 331 10.26 -21.92 -18.30
N ALA A 332 9.86 -21.33 -19.43
CA ALA A 332 8.61 -20.60 -19.50
C ALA A 332 7.39 -21.47 -19.17
N VAL A 333 6.41 -20.86 -18.51
CA VAL A 333 5.15 -21.46 -18.07
C VAL A 333 3.96 -20.76 -18.72
N ALA A 334 2.75 -21.29 -18.56
CA ALA A 334 1.54 -20.66 -19.09
C ALA A 334 0.43 -20.47 -18.04
N LEU A 335 -0.09 -19.27 -17.86
CA LEU A 335 -1.39 -19.06 -17.19
C LEU A 335 -2.49 -19.22 -18.25
N ILE A 336 -3.51 -20.04 -17.98
CA ILE A 336 -4.55 -20.37 -18.96
C ILE A 336 -5.91 -19.91 -18.43
N GLY A 337 -6.62 -19.10 -19.22
CA GLY A 337 -7.88 -18.51 -18.82
C GLY A 337 -7.72 -17.55 -17.64
N TYR A 338 -8.45 -17.81 -16.57
CA TYR A 338 -8.42 -17.07 -15.30
C TYR A 338 -7.76 -17.91 -14.18
N ASP A 339 -6.97 -18.93 -14.54
CA ASP A 339 -6.22 -19.70 -13.55
C ASP A 339 -5.10 -18.83 -12.96
N ASN A 340 -4.98 -18.81 -11.63
CA ASN A 340 -3.87 -18.16 -10.92
C ASN A 340 -2.68 -19.12 -10.68
N ILE A 341 -2.81 -20.38 -11.11
CA ILE A 341 -1.76 -21.40 -10.98
C ILE A 341 -1.13 -21.62 -12.37
N PRO A 342 0.18 -21.38 -12.53
CA PRO A 342 0.87 -21.64 -13.78
C PRO A 342 0.76 -23.09 -14.24
N TRP A 343 0.48 -23.27 -15.51
CA TRP A 343 0.60 -24.54 -16.21
C TRP A 343 2.08 -24.84 -16.45
N THR A 344 2.66 -25.68 -15.59
CA THR A 344 4.09 -26.05 -15.61
C THR A 344 4.41 -27.27 -16.45
N SER A 345 3.40 -27.99 -16.94
CA SER A 345 3.60 -29.15 -17.82
C SER A 345 3.87 -28.70 -19.25
N VAL A 346 5.10 -28.25 -19.46
CA VAL A 346 5.58 -27.58 -20.67
C VAL A 346 6.91 -28.20 -21.12
N SER A 347 7.08 -28.41 -22.42
CA SER A 347 8.38 -28.70 -23.04
C SER A 347 8.83 -27.53 -23.92
N TYR A 348 10.14 -27.24 -23.94
CA TYR A 348 10.73 -26.15 -24.72
C TYR A 348 11.44 -26.69 -25.95
N GLN A 349 11.24 -26.06 -27.11
CA GLN A 349 11.86 -26.44 -28.38
C GLN A 349 12.07 -25.22 -29.27
N GLU A 350 13.33 -24.84 -29.53
CA GLU A 350 13.70 -23.83 -30.55
C GLU A 350 12.83 -22.56 -30.47
N SER A 351 12.78 -21.91 -29.29
CA SER A 351 11.97 -20.71 -29.01
C SER A 351 10.45 -20.91 -29.01
N SER A 352 9.99 -22.17 -29.03
CA SER A 352 8.59 -22.52 -28.83
C SER A 352 8.41 -23.25 -27.51
N ILE A 353 7.22 -23.13 -26.93
CA ILE A 353 6.79 -24.01 -25.84
C ILE A 353 5.66 -24.91 -26.28
N ILE A 354 5.59 -26.11 -25.71
CA ILE A 354 4.53 -27.07 -25.96
C ILE A 354 3.80 -27.32 -24.65
N LEU A 355 2.54 -26.91 -24.56
CA LEU A 355 1.67 -27.22 -23.43
C LEU A 355 1.20 -28.67 -23.53
N GLU A 356 1.40 -29.45 -22.47
CA GLU A 356 1.18 -30.91 -22.48
C GLU A 356 -0.01 -31.39 -21.63
N LYS A 357 -0.10 -32.69 -21.30
CA LYS A 357 -1.15 -33.37 -20.50
C LYS A 357 -2.53 -33.57 -21.15
N GLY A 358 -2.65 -33.55 -22.47
CA GLY A 358 -3.77 -34.18 -23.17
C GLY A 358 -5.14 -33.69 -22.72
N ASN A 359 -5.95 -34.60 -22.16
CA ASN A 359 -7.30 -34.30 -21.70
C ASN A 359 -7.35 -33.25 -20.58
N LYS A 360 -6.33 -33.14 -19.73
CA LYS A 360 -6.30 -32.11 -18.67
C LYS A 360 -6.18 -30.72 -19.28
N LEU A 361 -5.22 -30.53 -20.19
CA LEU A 361 -5.07 -29.27 -20.94
C LEU A 361 -6.30 -28.99 -21.79
N LYS A 362 -6.83 -29.99 -22.49
CA LYS A 362 -8.02 -29.86 -23.33
C LYS A 362 -9.23 -29.30 -22.57
N LYS A 363 -9.35 -29.58 -21.27
CA LYS A 363 -10.43 -29.04 -20.41
C LYS A 363 -10.28 -27.55 -20.11
N LYS A 364 -9.06 -27.00 -20.15
CA LYS A 364 -8.80 -25.56 -19.99
C LYS A 364 -9.28 -24.73 -21.19
N PHE A 365 -9.44 -25.35 -22.36
CA PHE A 365 -9.91 -24.70 -23.59
C PHE A 365 -11.30 -25.20 -24.00
N VAL A 366 -12.33 -24.41 -23.71
CA VAL A 366 -13.73 -24.74 -24.08
C VAL A 366 -13.91 -24.65 -25.60
N LYS A 367 -14.68 -25.58 -26.20
CA LYS A 367 -14.86 -25.64 -27.66
C LYS A 367 -15.55 -24.36 -28.16
N GLY A 368 -14.99 -23.73 -29.19
CA GLY A 368 -15.59 -22.53 -29.80
C GLY A 368 -15.56 -21.28 -28.92
N VAL A 369 -14.95 -21.33 -27.73
CA VAL A 369 -14.80 -20.18 -26.84
C VAL A 369 -13.34 -19.71 -26.91
N PRO A 370 -13.07 -18.45 -27.29
CA PRO A 370 -11.74 -17.88 -27.21
C PRO A 370 -11.25 -17.91 -25.76
N THR A 371 -10.14 -18.60 -25.53
CA THR A 371 -9.50 -18.70 -24.22
C THR A 371 -8.22 -17.90 -24.26
N LYS A 372 -8.12 -16.86 -23.41
CA LYS A 372 -6.87 -16.11 -23.22
C LYS A 372 -5.87 -16.95 -22.46
N PHE A 373 -4.59 -16.74 -22.70
CA PHE A 373 -3.51 -17.30 -21.90
C PHE A 373 -2.32 -16.36 -21.91
N ILE A 374 -1.41 -16.55 -20.97
CA ILE A 374 -0.19 -15.75 -20.80
C ILE A 374 0.98 -16.70 -20.75
N ILE A 375 2.01 -16.48 -21.58
CA ILE A 375 3.30 -17.15 -21.45
C ILE A 375 4.20 -16.29 -20.60
N ILE A 376 4.82 -16.89 -19.59
CA ILE A 376 5.65 -16.19 -18.61
C ILE A 376 7.01 -16.87 -18.58
N ASN A 377 8.04 -16.11 -18.90
CA ASN A 377 9.44 -16.52 -18.87
C ASN A 377 9.99 -16.54 -17.42
N PRO A 378 11.10 -17.26 -17.17
CA PRO A 378 11.77 -17.26 -15.87
C PRO A 378 12.19 -15.88 -15.34
N ASP A 379 12.46 -14.93 -16.24
CA ASP A 379 12.77 -13.53 -15.88
C ASP A 379 11.51 -12.67 -15.60
N GLY A 380 10.34 -13.29 -15.57
CA GLY A 380 9.07 -12.61 -15.34
C GLY A 380 8.50 -11.90 -16.56
N SER A 381 9.18 -11.85 -17.71
CA SER A 381 8.60 -11.29 -18.94
C SER A 381 7.44 -12.14 -19.45
N ALA A 382 6.43 -11.50 -20.06
CA ALA A 382 5.27 -12.24 -20.54
C ALA A 382 4.65 -11.78 -21.86
N ALA A 383 4.02 -12.75 -22.53
CA ALA A 383 3.32 -12.58 -23.79
C ALA A 383 1.88 -13.07 -23.65
N ARG A 384 0.91 -12.30 -24.18
CA ARG A 384 -0.50 -12.69 -24.16
C ARG A 384 -0.89 -13.35 -25.48
N GLY A 385 -1.66 -14.43 -25.38
CA GLY A 385 -2.21 -15.15 -26.53
C GLY A 385 -3.69 -15.44 -26.34
N THR A 386 -4.36 -15.80 -27.43
CA THR A 386 -5.74 -16.31 -27.41
C THR A 386 -5.81 -17.53 -28.31
N TYR A 387 -6.44 -18.60 -27.81
CA TYR A 387 -6.66 -19.83 -28.57
C TYR A 387 -8.13 -20.24 -28.52
N THR A 388 -8.68 -20.62 -29.68
CA THR A 388 -10.04 -21.17 -29.79
C THR A 388 -9.95 -22.61 -30.29
N ARG A 389 -10.56 -23.55 -29.55
CA ARG A 389 -10.41 -25.00 -29.77
C ARG A 389 -11.28 -25.57 -30.89
#